data_AF-I0Z797-F1
#
_entry.id   AF-I0Z797-F1
#
_cell.length_a   1.000
_cell.length_b   1.000
_cell.length_c   1.000
_cell.angle_alpha   90.00
_cell.angle_beta   90.00
_cell.angle_gamma   90.00
#
_symmetry.space_group_name_H-M   'P 1'
#
loop_
_entity.id
_entity.type
_entity.pdbx_description
1 polymer ?
#
loop_
_entity_poly.entity_id
_entity_poly.type
_entity_poly.pdbx_seq_one_letter_code
_entity_poly.pdbx_strand_id
1 'polypeptide(L)'
;MFKRIFGQGSGGGGGVGPKPSVTSTVRTVDAIQKLGETEELLVKRRSLLEKKIAQELEKAKEYTKAQNKRAALMALKKKKMYETQLEQCENNILRVNEQQMMLENQRTTVETVTALRDAAQASKSTMSEMKITDVDAVLDEINEQTDQMQQIQDAMAQPIGPAADMDEDELLGELENLESEQLDNQLLEPAPVPTARPAQAARPQAASAMPNVPQGRPAQAAKPAKTQEELELEALEQEMAV
;
A
#
# COMPACT_ATOMS: atom_id res chain seq x y z
N MET A 1 10.28 -17.68 46.95
CA MET A 1 8.91 -17.36 47.41
C MET A 1 8.95 -16.05 48.19
N PHE A 2 8.66 -14.94 47.51
CA PHE A 2 7.36 -14.24 47.56
C PHE A 2 7.15 -13.29 48.76
N LYS A 3 8.07 -12.35 49.03
CA LYS A 3 7.73 -11.21 49.93
C LYS A 3 8.62 -9.96 49.85
N ARG A 4 9.21 -9.65 48.69
CA ARG A 4 10.03 -8.44 48.54
C ARG A 4 9.82 -7.71 47.21
N ILE A 5 8.58 -7.72 46.70
CA ILE A 5 8.16 -7.04 45.45
C ILE A 5 7.13 -5.92 45.67
N PHE A 6 6.55 -5.78 46.87
CA PHE A 6 5.61 -4.66 47.14
C PHE A 6 6.13 -3.78 48.27
N GLY A 7 6.98 -2.83 47.89
CA GLY A 7 7.32 -1.68 48.70
C GLY A 7 6.14 -0.72 48.74
N GLN A 8 5.48 -0.71 49.88
CA GLN A 8 4.46 0.25 50.30
C GLN A 8 5.02 1.68 50.26
N GLY A 9 4.51 2.48 49.33
CA GLY A 9 4.71 3.93 49.24
C GLY A 9 3.36 4.59 49.02
N SER A 10 2.67 4.90 50.11
CA SER A 10 1.46 5.71 50.14
C SER A 10 1.81 7.15 49.76
N GLY A 11 1.22 7.65 48.68
CA GLY A 11 1.35 9.02 48.22
C GLY A 11 0.41 9.27 47.05
N GLY A 12 -0.85 9.56 47.37
CA GLY A 12 -1.87 9.92 46.40
C GLY A 12 -1.47 11.17 45.61
N GLY A 13 -1.28 10.97 44.31
CA GLY A 13 -1.22 12.02 43.31
C GLY A 13 -1.80 11.42 42.05
N GLY A 14 -3.03 11.83 41.69
CA GLY A 14 -3.67 11.47 40.43
C GLY A 14 -2.84 11.98 39.26
N GLY A 15 -1.86 11.19 38.86
CA GLY A 15 -1.02 11.43 37.70
C GLY A 15 -1.85 11.22 36.45
N VAL A 16 -2.52 12.28 36.01
CA VAL A 16 -2.88 12.43 34.61
C VAL A 16 -1.58 12.24 33.82
N GLY A 17 -1.44 11.11 33.15
CA GLY A 17 -0.30 10.85 32.27
C GLY A 17 -0.05 12.07 31.36
N PRO A 18 1.22 12.38 31.07
CA PRO A 18 1.58 13.63 30.40
C PRO A 18 0.71 13.80 29.16
N LYS A 19 -0.07 14.89 29.13
CA LYS A 19 -0.88 15.24 27.96
C LYS A 19 0.07 15.27 26.75
N PRO A 20 -0.25 14.64 25.61
CA PRO A 20 0.47 14.93 24.39
C PRO A 20 0.28 16.43 24.12
N SER A 21 1.32 17.22 24.37
CA SER A 21 1.29 18.66 24.15
C SER A 21 1.30 18.89 22.64
N VAL A 22 0.63 19.95 22.16
CA VAL A 22 0.70 20.41 20.75
C VAL A 22 2.17 20.52 20.30
N THR A 23 3.07 20.88 21.22
CA THR A 23 4.53 20.93 20.99
C THR A 23 5.16 19.56 20.64
N SER A 24 4.56 18.44 21.04
CA SER A 24 5.05 17.08 20.73
C SER A 24 4.65 16.66 19.32
N THR A 25 3.41 16.92 18.90
CA THR A 25 2.93 16.62 17.55
C THR A 25 3.63 17.49 16.50
N VAL A 26 3.85 18.77 16.77
CA VAL A 26 4.63 19.67 15.89
C VAL A 26 6.07 19.16 15.72
N ARG A 27 6.71 18.70 16.80
CA ARG A 27 8.05 18.09 16.73
C ARG A 27 8.07 16.81 15.90
N THR A 28 7.00 16.00 15.92
CA THR A 28 6.88 14.81 15.08
C THR A 28 6.76 15.17 13.60
N VAL A 29 5.96 16.18 13.25
CA VAL A 29 5.80 16.65 11.87
C VAL A 29 7.13 17.21 11.33
N ASP A 30 7.82 18.05 12.11
CA ASP A 30 9.14 18.59 11.74
C ASP A 30 10.18 17.47 11.56
N ALA A 31 10.11 16.41 12.37
CA ALA A 31 10.99 15.25 12.24
C ALA A 31 10.70 14.45 10.96
N ILE A 32 9.44 14.21 10.62
CA ILE A 32 9.04 13.55 9.37
C ILE A 32 9.52 14.35 8.15
N GLN A 33 9.38 15.67 8.19
CA GLN A 33 9.86 16.55 7.11
C GLN A 33 11.38 16.46 6.94
N LYS A 34 12.15 16.55 8.04
CA LYS A 34 13.61 16.41 8.02
C LYS A 34 14.06 15.04 7.52
N LEU A 35 13.33 13.98 7.87
CA LEU A 35 13.60 12.64 7.33
C LEU A 35 13.37 12.61 5.81
N GLY A 36 12.33 13.27 5.30
CA GLY A 36 12.09 13.38 3.85
C GLY A 36 13.20 14.14 3.11
N GLU A 37 13.64 15.28 3.65
CA GLU A 37 14.79 16.01 3.11
C GLU A 37 16.07 15.16 3.11
N THR A 38 16.26 14.36 4.16
CA THR A 38 17.39 13.43 4.27
C THR A 38 17.30 12.31 3.24
N GLU A 39 16.12 11.73 3.03
CA GLU A 39 15.86 10.71 2.00
C GLU A 39 16.24 11.25 0.62
N GLU A 40 15.78 12.46 0.26
CA GLU A 40 16.13 13.08 -1.02
C GLU A 40 17.63 13.23 -1.23
N LEU A 41 18.36 13.64 -0.19
CA LEU A 41 19.82 13.77 -0.25
C LEU A 41 20.49 12.41 -0.44
N LEU A 42 20.00 11.38 0.23
CA LEU A 42 20.49 10.00 0.09
C LEU A 42 20.19 9.44 -1.31
N VAL A 43 19.02 9.71 -1.88
CA VAL A 43 18.66 9.30 -3.25
C VAL A 43 19.55 10.01 -4.28
N LYS A 44 19.79 11.31 -4.12
CA LYS A 44 20.75 12.06 -4.96
C LYS A 44 22.16 11.47 -4.85
N ARG A 45 22.60 11.12 -3.63
CA ARG A 45 23.91 10.47 -3.40
C ARG A 45 23.98 9.08 -4.05
N ARG A 46 22.93 8.27 -3.96
CA ARG A 46 22.80 6.97 -4.62
C ARG A 46 23.03 7.09 -6.12
N SER A 47 22.32 8.01 -6.79
CA SER A 47 22.48 8.25 -8.22
C SER A 47 23.90 8.68 -8.61
N LEU A 48 24.55 9.51 -7.79
CA LEU A 48 25.95 9.89 -8.02
C LEU A 48 26.92 8.70 -7.88
N LEU A 49 26.68 7.80 -6.92
CA LEU A 49 27.47 6.59 -6.73
C LEU A 49 27.30 5.63 -7.90
N GLU A 50 26.06 5.40 -8.37
CA GLU A 50 25.77 4.59 -9.58
C GLU A 50 26.53 5.13 -10.80
N LYS A 51 26.50 6.45 -11.03
CA LYS A 51 27.25 7.09 -12.12
C LYS A 51 28.76 6.87 -11.99
N LYS A 52 29.33 7.00 -10.78
CA LYS A 52 30.75 6.75 -10.52
C LYS A 52 31.15 5.29 -10.74
N ILE A 53 30.28 4.34 -10.36
CA ILE A 53 30.48 2.91 -10.61
C ILE A 53 30.55 2.65 -12.11
N ALA A 54 29.61 3.19 -12.89
CA ALA A 54 29.59 3.07 -14.35
C ALA A 54 30.85 3.67 -15.00
N GLN A 55 31.28 4.86 -14.56
CA GLN A 55 32.50 5.51 -15.04
C GLN A 55 33.77 4.69 -14.77
N GLU A 56 33.94 4.16 -13.55
CA GLU A 56 35.11 3.33 -13.24
C GLU A 56 35.08 1.98 -13.98
N LEU A 57 33.89 1.45 -14.28
CA LEU A 57 33.74 0.26 -15.12
C LEU A 57 34.19 0.53 -16.56
N GLU A 58 33.79 1.66 -17.16
CA GLU A 58 34.23 2.04 -18.51
C GLU A 58 35.75 2.27 -18.55
N LYS A 59 36.32 2.99 -17.58
CA LYS A 59 37.79 3.13 -17.48
C LYS A 59 38.49 1.78 -17.37
N ALA A 60 37.94 0.83 -16.61
CA ALA A 60 38.51 -0.50 -16.49
C ALA A 60 38.49 -1.25 -17.84
N LYS A 61 37.41 -1.11 -18.64
CA LYS A 61 37.32 -1.68 -19.99
C LYS A 61 38.32 -1.03 -20.94
N GLU A 62 38.46 0.29 -20.92
CA GLU A 62 39.43 1.04 -21.72
C GLU A 62 40.87 0.62 -21.41
N TYR A 63 41.25 0.56 -20.13
CA TYR A 63 42.60 0.12 -19.73
C TYR A 63 42.86 -1.34 -20.08
N THR A 64 41.83 -2.20 -20.06
CA THR A 64 41.93 -3.59 -20.52
C THR A 64 42.22 -3.65 -22.02
N LYS A 65 41.49 -2.87 -22.85
CA LYS A 65 41.74 -2.77 -24.29
C LYS A 65 43.15 -2.25 -24.59
N ALA A 66 43.64 -1.30 -23.79
CA ALA A 66 44.99 -0.77 -23.88
C ALA A 66 46.08 -1.68 -23.26
N GLN A 67 45.75 -2.91 -22.85
CA GLN A 67 46.66 -3.86 -22.18
C GLN A 67 47.34 -3.31 -20.91
N ASN A 68 46.76 -2.27 -20.29
CA ASN A 68 47.27 -1.67 -19.06
C ASN A 68 46.63 -2.30 -17.82
N LYS A 69 47.11 -3.51 -17.49
CA LYS A 69 46.58 -4.32 -16.37
C LYS A 69 46.59 -3.59 -15.02
N ARG A 70 47.63 -2.79 -14.74
CA ARG A 70 47.74 -2.07 -13.45
C ARG A 70 46.66 -1.01 -13.30
N ALA A 71 46.42 -0.23 -14.35
CA ALA A 71 45.39 0.82 -14.34
C ALA A 71 43.97 0.20 -14.29
N ALA A 72 43.73 -0.88 -15.03
CA ALA A 72 42.46 -1.61 -14.99
C ALA A 72 42.14 -2.13 -13.57
N LEU A 73 43.12 -2.74 -12.89
CA LEU A 73 42.95 -3.20 -11.51
C LEU A 73 42.66 -2.06 -10.53
N MET A 74 43.27 -0.89 -10.72
CA MET A 74 42.99 0.29 -9.87
C MET A 74 41.56 0.81 -10.07
N ALA A 75 41.09 0.88 -11.31
CA ALA A 75 39.71 1.26 -11.63
C ALA A 75 38.69 0.28 -11.02
N LEU A 76 38.95 -1.04 -11.13
CA LEU A 76 38.09 -2.06 -10.52
C LEU A 76 38.06 -1.98 -8.98
N LYS A 77 39.19 -1.64 -8.33
CA LYS A 77 39.21 -1.39 -6.88
C LYS A 77 38.36 -0.19 -6.48
N LYS A 78 38.43 0.91 -7.24
CA LYS A 78 37.58 2.09 -7.02
C LYS A 78 36.11 1.78 -7.24
N LYS A 79 35.77 1.04 -8.30
CA LYS A 79 34.42 0.53 -8.55
C LYS A 79 33.88 -0.20 -7.33
N LYS A 80 34.61 -1.21 -6.82
CA LYS A 80 34.20 -1.97 -5.64
C LYS A 80 34.00 -1.09 -4.39
N MET A 81 34.86 -0.10 -4.18
CA MET A 81 34.71 0.85 -3.08
C MET A 81 33.40 1.65 -3.20
N TYR A 82 33.06 2.12 -4.40
CA TYR A 82 31.79 2.81 -4.62
C TYR A 82 30.57 1.90 -4.49
N GLU A 83 30.67 0.62 -4.87
CA GLU A 83 29.61 -0.38 -4.65
C GLU A 83 29.32 -0.58 -3.16
N THR A 84 30.36 -0.68 -2.32
CA THR A 84 30.16 -0.76 -0.86
C THR A 84 29.52 0.52 -0.30
N GLN A 85 29.88 1.70 -0.82
CA GLN A 85 29.24 2.95 -0.42
C GLN A 85 27.79 3.04 -0.89
N LEU A 86 27.47 2.48 -2.06
CA LEU A 86 26.13 2.41 -2.60
C LEU A 86 25.23 1.56 -1.70
N GLU A 87 25.69 0.36 -1.35
CA GLU A 87 24.99 -0.54 -0.42
C GLU A 87 24.74 0.12 0.94
N GLN A 88 25.73 0.82 1.49
CA GLN A 88 25.54 1.59 2.73
C GLN A 88 24.51 2.71 2.57
N CYS A 89 24.49 3.38 1.40
CA CYS A 89 23.52 4.43 1.11
C CYS A 89 22.10 3.86 1.01
N GLU A 90 21.92 2.72 0.35
CA GLU A 90 20.63 2.03 0.23
C GLU A 90 20.11 1.57 1.60
N ASN A 91 21.00 1.02 2.45
CA ASN A 91 20.65 0.68 3.83
C ASN A 91 20.22 1.91 4.65
N ASN A 92 20.85 3.07 4.43
CA ASN A 92 20.45 4.30 5.11
C ASN A 92 19.09 4.82 4.61
N ILE A 93 18.80 4.71 3.32
CA ILE A 93 17.48 5.07 2.76
C ILE A 93 16.40 4.20 3.41
N LEU A 94 16.61 2.89 3.48
CA LEU A 94 15.65 1.97 4.11
C LEU A 94 15.36 2.37 5.56
N ARG A 95 16.41 2.66 6.36
CA ARG A 95 16.26 3.09 7.75
C ARG A 95 15.49 4.41 7.90
N VAL A 96 15.72 5.37 7.01
CA VAL A 96 14.99 6.64 7.01
C VAL A 96 13.51 6.39 6.74
N ASN A 97 13.19 5.54 5.76
CA ASN A 97 11.82 5.23 5.38
C ASN A 97 11.08 4.45 6.47
N GLU A 98 11.75 3.50 7.12
CA GLU A 98 11.23 2.81 8.31
C GLU A 98 10.91 3.78 9.46
N GLN A 99 11.79 4.77 9.70
CA GLN A 99 11.55 5.79 10.73
C GLN A 99 10.40 6.73 10.39
N GLN A 100 10.25 7.12 9.12
CA GLN A 100 9.10 7.92 8.68
C GLN A 100 7.79 7.18 8.92
N MET A 101 7.68 5.94 8.45
CA MET A 101 6.50 5.10 8.67
C MET A 101 6.18 4.92 10.16
N MET A 102 7.22 4.74 10.99
CA MET A 102 7.05 4.64 12.44
C MET A 102 6.50 5.94 13.05
N LEU A 103 7.05 7.10 12.67
CA LEU A 103 6.59 8.40 13.18
C LEU A 103 5.17 8.75 12.70
N GLU A 104 4.82 8.39 11.47
CA GLU A 104 3.46 8.54 10.94
C GLU A 104 2.45 7.70 11.73
N ASN A 105 2.76 6.42 11.99
CA ASN A 105 1.92 5.56 12.82
C ASN A 105 1.78 6.11 14.25
N GLN A 106 2.90 6.54 14.85
CA GLN A 106 2.89 7.16 16.18
C GLN A 106 2.02 8.41 16.21
N ARG A 107 2.07 9.24 15.17
CA ARG A 107 1.22 10.44 15.04
C ARG A 107 -0.26 10.05 15.00
N THR A 108 -0.66 9.11 14.14
CA THR A 108 -2.06 8.63 14.07
C THR A 108 -2.52 8.04 15.40
N THR A 109 -1.66 7.31 16.10
CA THR A 109 -1.96 6.77 17.44
C THR A 109 -2.20 7.88 18.45
N VAL A 110 -1.35 8.92 18.46
CA VAL A 110 -1.51 10.08 19.34
C VAL A 110 -2.80 10.84 19.03
N GLU A 111 -3.12 11.07 17.76
CA GLU A 111 -4.37 11.71 17.32
C GLU A 111 -5.60 10.92 17.79
N THR A 112 -5.58 9.60 17.62
CA THR A 112 -6.66 8.70 18.07
C THR A 112 -6.86 8.74 19.58
N VAL A 113 -5.77 8.65 20.35
CA VAL A 113 -5.83 8.72 21.82
C VAL A 113 -6.31 10.09 22.29
N THR A 114 -5.94 11.16 21.59
CA THR A 114 -6.42 12.52 21.89
C THR A 114 -7.92 12.62 21.65
N ALA A 115 -8.43 12.14 20.51
CA ALA A 115 -9.85 12.12 20.21
C ALA A 115 -10.67 11.30 21.24
N LEU A 116 -10.17 10.12 21.63
CA LEU A 116 -10.80 9.30 22.67
C LEU A 116 -10.83 10.01 24.04
N ARG A 117 -9.76 10.74 24.37
CA ARG A 117 -9.68 11.52 25.60
C ARG A 117 -10.70 12.66 25.60
N ASP A 118 -10.81 13.37 24.49
CA ASP A 118 -11.75 14.48 24.36
C ASP A 118 -13.20 13.96 24.41
N ALA A 119 -13.49 12.83 23.76
CA ALA A 119 -14.78 12.15 23.84
C ALA A 119 -15.11 11.72 25.29
N ALA A 120 -14.16 11.15 26.02
CA ALA A 120 -14.33 10.77 27.42
C ALA A 120 -14.56 11.99 28.34
N GLN A 121 -13.88 13.12 28.06
CA GLN A 121 -14.09 14.37 28.80
C GLN A 121 -15.47 14.98 28.53
N ALA A 122 -15.91 15.00 27.27
CA ALA A 122 -17.26 15.44 26.90
C ALA A 122 -18.33 14.56 27.57
N SER A 123 -18.19 13.24 27.47
CA SER A 123 -19.09 12.29 28.15
C SER A 123 -19.14 12.50 29.66
N LYS A 124 -17.99 12.77 30.30
CA LYS A 124 -17.94 13.09 31.73
C LYS A 124 -18.61 14.42 32.06
N SER A 125 -18.47 15.45 31.22
CA SER A 125 -19.16 16.74 31.38
C SER A 125 -20.66 16.56 31.30
N THR A 126 -21.15 15.90 30.24
CA THR A 126 -22.58 15.58 30.06
C THR A 126 -23.13 14.79 31.25
N MET A 127 -22.42 13.77 31.72
CA MET A 127 -22.86 12.99 32.87
C MET A 127 -22.83 13.79 34.18
N SER A 128 -21.92 14.76 34.31
CA SER A 128 -21.88 15.67 35.47
C SER A 128 -22.99 16.71 35.42
N GLU A 129 -23.32 17.25 34.25
CA GLU A 129 -24.45 18.16 34.04
C GLU A 129 -25.76 17.45 34.37
N MET A 130 -25.98 16.23 33.85
CA MET A 130 -27.14 15.40 34.19
C MET A 130 -27.27 15.10 35.69
N LYS A 131 -26.15 14.81 36.37
CA LYS A 131 -26.14 14.56 37.83
C LYS A 131 -26.39 15.82 38.68
N ILE A 132 -26.17 17.01 38.13
CA ILE A 132 -26.34 18.29 38.84
C ILE A 132 -27.77 18.81 38.67
N THR A 133 -28.43 18.57 37.54
CA THR A 133 -29.81 19.04 37.32
C THR A 133 -30.87 18.04 37.75
N ASP A 134 -30.72 16.73 37.52
CA ASP A 134 -31.90 15.87 37.57
C ASP A 134 -31.58 14.44 38.02
N VAL A 135 -31.47 14.20 39.33
CA VAL A 135 -31.75 12.84 39.85
C VAL A 135 -33.19 12.77 40.33
N ASP A 136 -33.64 13.72 41.15
CA ASP A 136 -35.02 13.75 41.63
C ASP A 136 -36.01 14.11 40.51
N ALA A 137 -35.70 15.09 39.66
CA ALA A 137 -36.56 15.47 38.54
C ALA A 137 -36.61 14.42 37.40
N VAL A 138 -35.51 13.70 37.13
CA VAL A 138 -35.51 12.56 36.19
C VAL A 138 -36.23 11.36 36.78
N LEU A 139 -36.16 11.11 38.09
CA LEU A 139 -36.96 10.04 38.72
C LEU A 139 -38.46 10.37 38.70
N ASP A 140 -38.83 11.64 38.90
CA ASP A 140 -40.21 12.12 38.74
C ASP A 140 -40.70 11.99 37.28
N GLU A 141 -39.87 12.39 36.31
CA GLU A 141 -40.19 12.32 34.87
C GLU A 141 -40.16 10.87 34.32
N ILE A 142 -39.33 9.98 34.87
CA ILE A 142 -39.34 8.52 34.57
C ILE A 142 -40.61 7.87 35.11
N ASN A 143 -41.06 8.22 36.31
CA ASN A 143 -42.32 7.70 36.85
C ASN A 143 -43.51 8.16 36.00
N GLU A 144 -43.51 9.43 35.56
CA GLU A 144 -44.55 9.98 34.68
C GLU A 144 -44.50 9.40 33.25
N GLN A 145 -43.30 9.18 32.69
CA GLN A 145 -43.12 8.52 31.40
C GLN A 145 -43.42 7.02 31.44
N THR A 146 -43.17 6.33 32.54
CA THR A 146 -43.51 4.90 32.67
C THR A 146 -45.03 4.72 32.64
N ASP A 147 -45.79 5.59 33.32
CA ASP A 147 -47.25 5.60 33.26
C ASP A 147 -47.77 5.95 31.85
N GLN A 148 -47.13 6.90 31.15
CA GLN A 148 -47.46 7.21 29.75
C GLN A 148 -47.10 6.07 28.79
N MET A 149 -45.97 5.39 28.99
CA MET A 149 -45.54 4.25 28.18
C MET A 149 -46.45 3.05 28.38
N GLN A 150 -46.95 2.83 29.61
CA GLN A 150 -47.97 1.81 29.89
C GLN A 150 -49.27 2.13 29.13
N GLN A 151 -49.70 3.39 29.12
CA GLN A 151 -50.88 3.84 28.34
C GLN A 151 -50.66 3.74 26.83
N ILE A 152 -49.45 4.00 26.33
CA ILE A 152 -49.09 3.86 24.92
C ILE A 152 -49.01 2.38 24.52
N GLN A 153 -48.44 1.51 25.36
CA GLN A 153 -48.41 0.07 25.11
C GLN A 153 -49.83 -0.52 25.11
N ASP A 154 -50.70 -0.10 26.02
CA ASP A 154 -52.13 -0.49 26.01
C ASP A 154 -52.86 0.05 24.77
N ALA A 155 -52.49 1.24 24.27
CA ALA A 155 -53.07 1.85 23.07
C ALA A 155 -52.51 1.27 21.75
N MET A 156 -51.26 0.81 21.73
CA MET A 156 -50.57 0.20 20.58
C MET A 156 -50.78 -1.31 20.50
N ALA A 157 -51.10 -1.98 21.61
CA ALA A 157 -51.50 -3.39 21.63
C ALA A 157 -52.89 -3.61 21.02
N GLN A 158 -53.64 -2.55 20.70
CA GLN A 158 -54.74 -2.63 19.75
C GLN A 158 -54.18 -2.69 18.33
N PRO A 159 -54.27 -3.83 17.63
CA PRO A 159 -53.77 -3.91 16.26
C PRO A 159 -54.64 -3.01 15.36
N ILE A 160 -54.03 -2.08 14.64
CA ILE A 160 -54.72 -1.23 13.66
C ILE A 160 -54.07 -1.43 12.29
N GLY A 161 -54.88 -1.89 11.33
CA GLY A 161 -54.61 -1.81 9.90
C GLY A 161 -54.18 -3.13 9.23
N PRO A 162 -54.03 -3.12 7.89
CA PRO A 162 -53.82 -4.32 7.06
C PRO A 162 -52.52 -5.08 7.33
N ALA A 163 -51.59 -4.50 8.12
CA ALA A 163 -50.35 -5.15 8.55
C ALA A 163 -50.57 -6.22 9.63
N ALA A 164 -51.78 -6.30 10.22
CA ALA A 164 -52.17 -7.39 11.11
C ALA A 164 -52.61 -8.66 10.37
N ASP A 165 -52.88 -8.57 9.06
CA ASP A 165 -53.37 -9.68 8.21
C ASP A 165 -52.29 -10.22 7.24
N MET A 166 -51.03 -9.79 7.38
CA MET A 166 -49.93 -10.33 6.57
C MET A 166 -49.39 -11.60 7.23
N ASP A 167 -49.55 -12.74 6.56
CA ASP A 167 -49.09 -14.04 7.08
C ASP A 167 -47.56 -14.09 7.12
N GLU A 168 -47.03 -14.23 8.33
CA GLU A 168 -45.60 -14.22 8.65
C GLU A 168 -44.83 -15.35 7.92
N ASP A 169 -45.53 -16.45 7.61
CA ASP A 169 -45.00 -17.59 6.87
C ASP A 169 -44.74 -17.28 5.37
N GLU A 170 -45.53 -16.39 4.75
CA GLU A 170 -45.33 -15.96 3.36
C GLU A 170 -44.07 -15.09 3.24
N LEU A 171 -43.88 -14.17 4.19
CA LEU A 171 -42.70 -13.29 4.29
C LEU A 171 -41.40 -14.06 4.57
N LEU A 172 -41.46 -15.12 5.39
CA LEU A 172 -40.32 -15.98 5.66
C LEU A 172 -39.90 -16.78 4.40
N GLY A 173 -40.86 -17.27 3.62
CA GLY A 173 -40.57 -17.95 2.35
C GLY A 173 -39.93 -17.03 1.31
N GLU A 174 -40.34 -15.76 1.26
CA GLU A 174 -39.77 -14.78 0.33
C GLU A 174 -38.34 -14.39 0.72
N LEU A 175 -38.04 -14.34 2.02
CA LEU A 175 -36.69 -14.08 2.54
C LEU A 175 -35.70 -15.21 2.20
N GLU A 176 -36.12 -16.47 2.33
CA GLU A 176 -35.27 -17.64 2.09
C GLU A 176 -34.89 -17.78 0.58
N ASN A 177 -35.80 -17.40 -0.32
CA ASN A 177 -35.51 -17.32 -1.75
C ASN A 177 -34.46 -16.26 -2.08
N LEU A 178 -34.53 -15.08 -1.45
CA LEU A 178 -33.57 -13.98 -1.66
C LEU A 178 -32.15 -14.36 -1.21
N GLU A 179 -32.02 -15.07 -0.09
CA GLU A 179 -30.72 -15.54 0.40
C GLU A 179 -30.10 -16.59 -0.54
N SER A 180 -30.94 -17.47 -1.09
CA SER A 180 -30.50 -18.53 -2.02
C SER A 180 -29.97 -17.94 -3.34
N GLU A 181 -30.66 -16.95 -3.91
CA GLU A 181 -30.18 -16.25 -5.12
C GLU A 181 -28.86 -15.50 -4.91
N GLN A 182 -28.62 -15.00 -3.69
CA GLN A 182 -27.40 -14.26 -3.37
C GLN A 182 -26.18 -15.18 -3.21
N LEU A 183 -26.39 -16.42 -2.74
CA LEU A 183 -25.36 -17.46 -2.63
C LEU A 183 -24.94 -18.01 -4.00
N ASP A 184 -25.90 -18.25 -4.91
CA ASP A 184 -25.61 -18.71 -6.28
C ASP A 184 -24.79 -17.69 -7.06
N ASN A 185 -25.04 -16.39 -6.84
CA ASN A 185 -24.24 -15.31 -7.43
C ASN A 185 -22.80 -15.26 -6.93
N GLN A 186 -22.53 -15.65 -5.67
CA GLN A 186 -21.17 -15.73 -5.11
C GLN A 186 -20.37 -16.93 -5.62
N LEU A 187 -21.03 -18.02 -6.03
CA LEU A 187 -20.35 -19.25 -6.46
C LEU A 187 -19.97 -19.24 -7.94
N LEU A 188 -20.53 -18.32 -8.74
CA LEU A 188 -20.30 -18.18 -10.18
C LEU A 188 -19.03 -17.39 -10.58
N GLU A 189 -18.18 -16.98 -9.64
CA GLU A 189 -16.92 -16.25 -9.92
C GLU A 189 -15.69 -17.19 -10.08
N PRO A 190 -15.16 -17.43 -11.30
CA PRO A 190 -13.89 -18.16 -11.50
C PRO A 190 -12.62 -17.29 -11.54
N ALA A 191 -11.50 -17.84 -11.04
CA ALA A 191 -10.15 -17.25 -10.88
C ALA A 191 -9.38 -16.91 -12.20
N PRO A 192 -8.35 -16.04 -12.19
CA PRO A 192 -7.70 -15.55 -13.42
C PRO A 192 -6.51 -16.42 -13.88
N VAL A 193 -6.52 -16.91 -15.12
CA VAL A 193 -5.38 -17.57 -15.82
C VAL A 193 -5.42 -17.39 -17.36
N PRO A 194 -4.28 -17.48 -18.08
CA PRO A 194 -3.89 -16.65 -19.23
C PRO A 194 -4.19 -17.24 -20.62
N THR A 195 -4.35 -16.37 -21.65
CA THR A 195 -4.69 -16.77 -23.02
C THR A 195 -3.52 -16.67 -24.02
N ALA A 196 -2.77 -17.77 -24.21
CA ALA A 196 -2.08 -18.07 -25.47
C ALA A 196 -2.97 -19.01 -26.30
N ARG A 197 -3.17 -18.74 -27.60
CA ARG A 197 -4.09 -19.49 -28.48
C ARG A 197 -3.33 -20.29 -29.56
N PRO A 198 -3.57 -21.61 -29.73
CA PRO A 198 -2.90 -22.44 -30.72
C PRO A 198 -3.52 -22.35 -32.13
N ALA A 199 -2.69 -22.67 -33.14
CA ALA A 199 -2.99 -22.61 -34.57
C ALA A 199 -4.03 -23.65 -35.04
N GLN A 200 -4.89 -23.27 -35.98
CA GLN A 200 -5.82 -24.18 -36.68
C GLN A 200 -5.30 -24.56 -38.08
N ALA A 201 -5.29 -25.86 -38.36
CA ALA A 201 -4.90 -26.48 -39.61
C ALA A 201 -6.09 -26.61 -40.59
N ALA A 202 -5.86 -26.33 -41.88
CA ALA A 202 -6.75 -26.68 -42.98
C ALA A 202 -6.16 -27.82 -43.83
N ARG A 203 -7.06 -28.69 -44.34
CA ARG A 203 -6.87 -30.05 -44.89
C ARG A 203 -6.52 -30.09 -46.40
N PRO A 204 -6.23 -31.28 -46.99
CA PRO A 204 -5.21 -31.49 -48.04
C PRO A 204 -5.74 -31.62 -49.48
N GLN A 205 -4.87 -31.41 -50.46
CA GLN A 205 -5.00 -31.97 -51.83
C GLN A 205 -3.71 -32.69 -52.22
N ALA A 206 -3.87 -33.88 -52.79
CA ALA A 206 -2.80 -34.78 -53.21
C ALA A 206 -2.62 -34.76 -54.73
N ALA A 207 -1.37 -34.71 -55.20
CA ALA A 207 -0.95 -35.16 -56.53
C ALA A 207 0.55 -35.53 -56.53
N SER A 208 0.81 -36.82 -56.28
CA SER A 208 1.80 -37.74 -56.89
C SER A 208 3.15 -37.28 -57.49
N ALA A 209 4.21 -37.97 -56.99
CA ALA A 209 5.43 -38.52 -57.67
C ALA A 209 6.42 -37.56 -58.35
N MET A 210 7.76 -37.64 -58.27
CA MET A 210 8.81 -38.56 -57.74
C MET A 210 10.15 -37.75 -57.69
N PRO A 211 11.26 -38.28 -57.14
CA PRO A 211 12.46 -37.50 -56.80
C PRO A 211 13.51 -37.43 -57.92
N ASN A 212 14.25 -36.32 -58.05
CA ASN A 212 15.50 -36.28 -58.82
C ASN A 212 16.56 -35.33 -58.22
N VAL A 213 17.83 -35.76 -58.27
CA VAL A 213 19.02 -35.15 -57.65
C VAL A 213 19.91 -34.48 -58.75
N PRO A 214 21.09 -33.90 -58.47
CA PRO A 214 21.41 -32.47 -58.48
C PRO A 214 22.28 -31.99 -59.67
N GLN A 215 22.28 -30.69 -60.01
CA GLN A 215 23.36 -30.08 -60.82
C GLN A 215 23.71 -28.63 -60.41
N GLY A 216 24.97 -28.44 -59.98
CA GLY A 216 25.89 -27.35 -60.38
C GLY A 216 25.66 -25.87 -60.03
N ARG A 217 26.24 -25.40 -58.89
CA ARG A 217 27.27 -24.33 -58.67
C ARG A 217 27.25 -23.02 -59.54
N PRO A 218 27.73 -21.82 -59.08
CA PRO A 218 27.68 -21.12 -57.77
C PRO A 218 27.30 -19.60 -57.85
N ALA A 219 27.20 -18.98 -56.66
CA ALA A 219 27.53 -17.58 -56.31
C ALA A 219 26.62 -16.42 -56.77
N GLN A 220 25.96 -15.79 -55.80
CA GLN A 220 26.11 -14.34 -55.54
C GLN A 220 25.64 -13.98 -54.13
N ALA A 221 26.50 -13.27 -53.40
CA ALA A 221 26.27 -12.79 -52.05
C ALA A 221 25.27 -11.62 -52.07
N ALA A 222 24.16 -11.76 -51.34
CA ALA A 222 23.24 -10.65 -51.08
C ALA A 222 23.85 -9.73 -50.00
N LYS A 223 23.96 -8.43 -50.31
CA LYS A 223 24.24 -7.38 -49.32
C LYS A 223 23.03 -7.27 -48.37
N PRO A 224 23.21 -7.08 -47.06
CA PRO A 224 22.10 -6.86 -46.16
C PRO A 224 21.41 -5.53 -46.50
N ALA A 225 20.08 -5.53 -46.54
CA ALA A 225 19.27 -4.33 -46.63
C ALA A 225 19.48 -3.49 -45.35
N LYS A 226 19.71 -2.18 -45.52
CA LYS A 226 19.77 -1.22 -44.40
C LYS A 226 18.49 -1.34 -43.57
N THR A 227 18.62 -1.44 -42.25
CA THR A 227 17.48 -1.50 -41.33
C THR A 227 16.82 -0.12 -41.22
N GLN A 228 15.54 -0.12 -40.85
CA GLN A 228 14.74 1.10 -40.64
C GLN A 228 15.47 2.15 -39.78
N GLU A 229 16.23 1.68 -38.78
CA GLU A 229 17.01 2.52 -37.86
C GLU A 229 18.18 3.26 -38.53
N GLU A 230 18.82 2.68 -39.56
CA GLU A 230 19.90 3.36 -40.30
C GLU A 230 19.36 4.47 -41.20
N LEU A 231 18.14 4.31 -41.74
CA LEU A 231 17.49 5.34 -42.56
C LEU A 231 17.04 6.54 -41.71
N GLU A 232 16.60 6.29 -40.47
CA GLU A 232 16.19 7.34 -39.54
C GLU A 232 17.39 8.16 -39.02
N LEU A 233 18.54 7.52 -38.81
CA LEU A 233 19.77 8.21 -38.40
C LEU A 233 20.31 9.14 -39.50
N GLU A 234 20.25 8.69 -40.76
CA GLU A 234 20.73 9.45 -41.93
C GLU A 234 19.81 10.67 -42.22
N ALA A 235 18.51 10.57 -41.90
CA ALA A 235 17.57 11.69 -41.98
C ALA A 235 17.81 12.76 -40.90
N LEU A 236 18.11 12.35 -39.66
CA LEU A 236 18.43 13.26 -38.56
C LEU A 236 19.75 14.02 -38.77
N GLU A 237 20.73 13.38 -39.40
CA GLU A 237 22.03 14.00 -39.69
C GLU A 237 21.92 15.04 -40.82
N GLN A 238 21.01 14.84 -41.78
CA GLN A 238 20.70 15.83 -42.82
C GLN A 238 19.92 17.04 -42.29
N GLU A 239 19.10 16.87 -41.25
CA GLU A 239 18.32 17.96 -40.64
C GLU A 239 19.20 18.92 -39.81
N MET A 240 20.35 18.45 -39.29
CA MET A 240 21.29 19.30 -38.55
C MET A 240 22.33 20.02 -39.44
N ALA A 241 22.30 19.79 -40.76
CA ALA A 241 23.26 20.36 -41.71
C ALA A 241 22.74 21.62 -42.45
N VAL A 242 21.64 22.23 -41.98
CA VAL A 242 21.09 23.51 -42.45
C VAL A 242 20.93 24.47 -41.27
#